data_AF-A0A4U0W8B2-F1
#
_entry.id   AF-A0A4U0W8B2-F1
#
_cell.length_a   1.000
_cell.length_b   1.000
_cell.length_c   1.000
_cell.angle_alpha   90.00
_cell.angle_beta   90.00
_cell.angle_gamma   90.00
#
_symmetry.space_group_name_H-M   'P 1'
#
loop_
_entity.id
_entity.type
_entity.pdbx_description
1 polymer ?
#
loop_
_entity_poly.entity_id
_entity_poly.type
_entity_poly.pdbx_seq_one_letter_code
_entity_poly.pdbx_strand_id
1 'polypeptide(L)'
;MLITICSPPTPYDKGHNCIVANGNGLRPDIWQKFKDRFGIPEIREFYRSTEGLGKFDNFGAGAQSAGKLAFAGPIRRWYENDTFVIKIDPETEEPYRDPKTGFCVKSGLGEAGEVIGRVKNRDLLTEYLGNLSATEKKLITDVFVRGDQFQRMGDLVLQDRDGWVHFHDRIGDTFRWKGENVSAGEVRDHIAVLPDVEDAVVYGVKLQAYDGKAGAAAITLLNHDDVRFMKGLCASLRKTGLPLYAIPRLVRITKEISTGVTFKQAKGDFLRKTWTEGDGGDRDVLYWFNGNGFERLTADPWAAITVGRAKL
;
A
#
# COMPACT_ATOMS: atom_id res chain seq x y z
N MET A 1 -3.85 -3.25 -17.77
CA MET A 1 -4.90 -2.25 -18.10
C MET A 1 -4.38 -0.83 -18.24
N LEU A 2 -3.31 -0.42 -17.54
CA LEU A 2 -2.62 0.87 -17.78
C LEU A 2 -2.10 1.02 -19.22
N ILE A 3 -1.49 -0.04 -19.76
CA ILE A 3 -0.92 -0.06 -21.13
C ILE A 3 -1.98 0.26 -22.20
N THR A 4 -3.22 -0.22 -22.03
CA THR A 4 -4.29 -0.08 -23.02
C THR A 4 -4.92 1.31 -23.07
N ILE A 5 -4.85 2.12 -22.01
CA ILE A 5 -5.38 3.49 -22.03
C ILE A 5 -4.36 4.49 -22.59
N CYS A 6 -3.07 4.19 -22.47
CA CYS A 6 -2.01 5.04 -23.02
C CYS A 6 -1.87 4.92 -24.56
N SER A 7 -2.46 3.88 -25.18
CA SER A 7 -2.48 3.75 -26.64
C SER A 7 -3.51 4.71 -27.28
N PRO A 8 -3.30 5.20 -28.50
CA PRO A 8 -4.29 6.01 -29.21
C PRO A 8 -5.64 5.28 -29.36
N PRO A 9 -6.79 5.96 -29.29
CA PRO A 9 -8.09 5.35 -29.53
C PRO A 9 -8.19 4.74 -30.93
N THR A 10 -8.81 3.57 -31.05
CA THR A 10 -9.06 2.92 -32.34
C THR A 10 -10.55 2.68 -32.55
N PRO A 11 -11.02 2.53 -33.80
CA PRO A 11 -12.42 2.14 -34.08
C PRO A 11 -12.82 0.81 -33.43
N TYR A 12 -11.85 -0.07 -33.16
CA TYR A 12 -12.09 -1.38 -32.54
C TYR A 12 -12.34 -1.31 -31.03
N ASP A 13 -12.00 -0.19 -30.37
CA ASP A 13 -12.17 -0.01 -28.93
C ASP A 13 -13.65 -0.18 -28.50
N LYS A 14 -14.60 0.14 -29.39
CA LYS A 14 -16.05 -0.07 -29.19
C LYS A 14 -16.66 -1.12 -30.13
N GLY A 15 -15.83 -1.77 -30.95
CA GLY A 15 -16.25 -2.77 -31.93
C GLY A 15 -16.58 -4.14 -31.35
N HIS A 16 -16.89 -4.20 -30.05
CA HIS A 16 -17.08 -5.45 -29.30
C HIS A 16 -18.45 -5.47 -28.59
N ASN A 17 -18.89 -6.65 -28.19
CA ASN A 17 -20.13 -6.84 -27.41
C ASN A 17 -19.86 -7.02 -25.90
N CYS A 18 -18.72 -6.51 -25.40
CA CYS A 18 -18.38 -6.61 -23.98
C CYS A 18 -19.34 -5.76 -23.13
N ILE A 19 -20.08 -6.42 -22.24
CA ILE A 19 -21.03 -5.77 -21.33
C ILE A 19 -20.49 -5.58 -19.92
N VAL A 20 -19.45 -6.35 -19.54
CA VAL A 20 -18.84 -6.34 -18.21
C VAL A 20 -17.33 -6.51 -18.33
N ALA A 21 -16.57 -5.61 -17.73
CA ALA A 21 -15.16 -5.83 -17.44
C ALA A 21 -15.01 -6.37 -16.02
N ASN A 22 -14.32 -7.49 -15.84
CA ASN A 22 -14.10 -8.11 -14.53
C ASN A 22 -12.61 -8.25 -14.23
N GLY A 23 -12.16 -7.84 -13.03
CA GLY A 23 -10.74 -7.96 -12.68
C GLY A 23 -10.38 -7.49 -11.28
N ASN A 24 -9.08 -7.42 -11.03
CA ASN A 24 -8.53 -6.78 -9.85
C ASN A 24 -8.61 -5.25 -10.02
N GLY A 25 -9.03 -4.55 -8.96
CA GLY A 25 -9.48 -3.16 -9.01
C GLY A 25 -8.63 -2.17 -9.83
N LEU A 26 -9.30 -1.18 -10.41
CA LEU A 26 -8.72 -0.11 -11.20
C LEU A 26 -8.47 1.13 -10.35
N ARG A 27 -7.44 1.90 -10.72
CA ARG A 27 -7.22 3.22 -10.13
C ARG A 27 -8.42 4.13 -10.44
N PRO A 28 -8.87 4.97 -9.48
CA PRO A 28 -10.03 5.84 -9.66
C PRO A 28 -9.96 6.74 -10.90
N ASP A 29 -8.78 7.27 -11.20
CA ASP A 29 -8.52 8.20 -12.32
C ASP A 29 -8.56 7.54 -13.70
N ILE A 30 -8.49 6.21 -13.73
CA ILE A 30 -8.51 5.35 -14.92
C ILE A 30 -9.89 4.72 -15.10
N TRP A 31 -10.58 4.40 -14.00
CA TRP A 31 -11.83 3.63 -14.00
C TRP A 31 -12.88 4.20 -14.98
N GLN A 32 -13.19 5.49 -14.86
CA GLN A 32 -14.19 6.13 -15.73
C GLN A 32 -13.70 6.27 -17.18
N LYS A 33 -12.42 6.63 -17.37
CA LYS A 33 -11.81 6.73 -18.71
C LYS A 33 -11.83 5.40 -19.45
N PHE A 34 -11.58 4.29 -18.75
CA PHE A 34 -11.66 2.94 -19.29
C PHE A 34 -13.08 2.64 -19.76
N LYS A 35 -14.06 2.90 -18.89
CA LYS A 35 -15.47 2.70 -19.17
C LYS A 35 -15.91 3.45 -20.44
N ASP A 36 -15.57 4.74 -20.53
CA ASP A 36 -15.97 5.62 -21.63
C ASP A 36 -15.27 5.27 -22.95
N ARG A 37 -14.00 4.89 -22.87
CA ARG A 37 -13.19 4.52 -24.04
C ARG A 37 -13.72 3.25 -24.70
N PHE A 38 -13.92 2.19 -23.91
CA PHE A 38 -14.34 0.89 -24.44
C PHE A 38 -15.86 0.73 -24.50
N GLY A 39 -16.64 1.68 -23.97
CA GLY A 39 -18.10 1.62 -24.00
C GLY A 39 -18.68 0.47 -23.18
N ILE A 40 -18.02 0.12 -22.07
CA ILE A 40 -18.41 -1.01 -21.23
C ILE A 40 -19.42 -0.53 -20.16
N PRO A 41 -20.65 -1.06 -20.09
CA PRO A 41 -21.67 -0.59 -19.15
C PRO A 41 -21.34 -0.80 -17.66
N GLU A 42 -20.60 -1.85 -17.32
CA GLU A 42 -20.35 -2.27 -15.94
C GLU A 42 -18.89 -2.72 -15.74
N ILE A 43 -18.30 -2.31 -14.61
CA ILE A 43 -16.99 -2.79 -14.16
C ILE A 43 -17.20 -3.51 -12.83
N ARG A 44 -16.80 -4.79 -12.78
CA ARG A 44 -16.81 -5.62 -11.59
C ARG A 44 -15.40 -5.80 -11.11
N GLU A 45 -15.18 -5.52 -9.85
CA GLU A 45 -13.87 -5.65 -9.23
C GLU A 45 -13.97 -6.68 -8.11
N PHE A 46 -12.98 -7.55 -8.03
CA PHE A 46 -12.84 -8.47 -6.91
C PHE A 46 -11.50 -8.23 -6.24
N TYR A 47 -11.50 -8.36 -4.92
CA TYR A 47 -10.32 -8.37 -4.08
C TYR A 47 -10.25 -9.74 -3.42
N ARG A 48 -9.22 -10.49 -3.79
CA ARG A 48 -8.90 -11.84 -3.31
C ARG A 48 -7.40 -12.09 -3.48
N SER A 49 -6.86 -13.04 -2.71
CA SER A 49 -5.54 -13.63 -2.94
C SER A 49 -5.71 -15.09 -3.35
N THR A 50 -4.72 -15.67 -4.06
CA THR A 50 -4.74 -17.08 -4.45
C THR A 50 -4.91 -18.00 -3.24
N GLU A 51 -4.19 -17.70 -2.15
CA GLU A 51 -4.28 -18.45 -0.90
C GLU A 51 -5.37 -17.97 0.06
N GLY A 52 -5.95 -16.79 -0.18
CA GLY A 52 -6.68 -16.02 0.83
C GLY A 52 -8.19 -16.29 0.87
N LEU A 53 -8.73 -16.55 2.06
CA LEU A 53 -10.17 -16.76 2.26
C LEU A 53 -10.99 -15.46 2.34
N GLY A 54 -10.36 -14.35 2.73
CA GLY A 54 -11.01 -13.04 2.78
C GLY A 54 -11.33 -12.54 1.39
N LYS A 55 -12.55 -12.02 1.20
CA LYS A 55 -13.01 -11.54 -0.11
C LYS A 55 -13.85 -10.29 0.00
N PHE A 56 -13.62 -9.38 -0.93
CA PHE A 56 -14.50 -8.25 -1.19
C PHE A 56 -14.83 -8.24 -2.68
N ASP A 57 -16.10 -8.03 -3.00
CA ASP A 57 -16.58 -7.92 -4.37
C ASP A 57 -17.27 -6.56 -4.51
N ASN A 58 -16.86 -5.80 -5.53
CA ASN A 58 -17.40 -4.50 -5.88
C ASN A 58 -18.11 -4.61 -7.23
N PHE A 59 -19.44 -4.57 -7.19
CA PHE A 59 -20.27 -4.58 -8.40
C PHE A 59 -20.77 -3.16 -8.64
N GLY A 60 -19.99 -2.40 -9.42
CA GLY A 60 -20.19 -0.96 -9.61
C GLY A 60 -20.67 -0.62 -11.01
N ALA A 61 -21.88 -0.07 -11.13
CA ALA A 61 -22.34 0.55 -12.38
C ALA A 61 -21.89 2.02 -12.51
N GLY A 62 -21.57 2.70 -11.41
CA GLY A 62 -21.24 4.13 -11.39
C GLY A 62 -19.88 4.44 -10.75
N ALA A 63 -19.29 5.58 -11.10
CA ALA A 63 -17.96 6.02 -10.65
C ALA A 63 -17.79 6.10 -9.12
N GLN A 64 -18.88 6.11 -8.35
CA GLN A 64 -18.85 6.15 -6.88
C GLN A 64 -18.18 4.93 -6.24
N SER A 65 -18.11 3.81 -6.96
CA SER A 65 -17.45 2.59 -6.51
C SER A 65 -15.97 2.54 -6.91
N ALA A 66 -15.48 3.47 -7.74
CA ALA A 66 -14.13 3.44 -8.26
C ALA A 66 -13.09 3.58 -7.13
N GLY A 67 -12.10 2.68 -7.12
CA GLY A 67 -11.07 2.61 -6.08
C GLY A 67 -11.52 2.03 -4.74
N LYS A 68 -12.74 1.49 -4.65
CA LYS A 68 -13.27 0.88 -3.43
C LYS A 68 -13.31 -0.65 -3.58
N LEU A 69 -13.11 -1.37 -2.48
CA LEU A 69 -13.06 -2.83 -2.48
C LEU A 69 -14.45 -3.48 -2.49
N ALA A 70 -15.41 -2.88 -1.79
CA ALA A 70 -16.79 -3.33 -1.73
C ALA A 70 -17.69 -2.30 -1.05
N PHE A 71 -19.00 -2.51 -1.16
CA PHE A 71 -20.00 -1.88 -0.31
C PHE A 71 -20.50 -2.88 0.75
N ALA A 72 -20.17 -2.62 2.01
CA ALA A 72 -20.58 -3.36 3.19
C ALA A 72 -21.51 -2.51 4.09
N GLY A 73 -22.72 -2.26 3.58
CA GLY A 73 -23.78 -1.60 4.36
C GLY A 73 -24.22 -2.40 5.61
N PRO A 74 -25.06 -1.83 6.50
CA PRO A 74 -25.44 -2.46 7.76
C PRO A 74 -26.01 -3.89 7.62
N ILE A 75 -26.85 -4.12 6.62
CA ILE A 75 -27.44 -5.44 6.35
C ILE A 75 -26.37 -6.46 5.96
N ARG A 76 -25.50 -6.11 5.00
CA ARG A 76 -24.40 -6.98 4.55
C ARG A 76 -23.47 -7.33 5.71
N ARG A 77 -23.14 -6.35 6.56
CA ARG A 77 -22.31 -6.56 7.76
C ARG A 77 -22.97 -7.45 8.81
N TRP A 78 -24.29 -7.37 8.95
CA TRP A 78 -25.02 -8.24 9.88
C TRP A 78 -25.02 -9.71 9.44
N TYR A 79 -25.10 -9.98 8.14
CA TYR A 79 -25.04 -11.33 7.56
C TYR A 79 -23.61 -11.86 7.37
N GLU A 80 -22.58 -11.03 7.54
CA GLU A 80 -21.19 -11.42 7.29
C GLU A 80 -20.68 -12.36 8.39
N ASN A 81 -20.25 -13.55 7.97
CA ASN A 81 -19.82 -14.61 8.87
C ASN A 81 -18.42 -15.13 8.55
N ASP A 82 -17.85 -14.75 7.41
CA ASP A 82 -16.64 -15.36 6.87
C ASP A 82 -15.49 -14.37 6.73
N THR A 83 -15.75 -13.09 6.42
CA THR A 83 -14.71 -12.06 6.29
C THR A 83 -14.87 -11.00 7.37
N PHE A 84 -13.82 -10.79 8.19
CA PHE A 84 -13.83 -9.78 9.24
C PHE A 84 -12.63 -8.85 9.13
N VAL A 85 -12.76 -7.68 9.76
CA VAL A 85 -11.68 -6.69 9.89
C VAL A 85 -11.36 -6.55 11.37
N ILE A 86 -10.12 -6.83 11.75
CA ILE A 86 -9.66 -6.82 13.15
C ILE A 86 -8.57 -5.78 13.38
N LYS A 87 -8.47 -5.31 14.62
CA LYS A 87 -7.41 -4.38 15.05
C LYS A 87 -6.06 -5.09 15.01
N ILE A 88 -5.04 -4.35 14.60
CA ILE A 88 -3.65 -4.79 14.65
C ILE A 88 -2.85 -3.90 15.59
N ASP A 89 -1.82 -4.46 16.18
CA ASP A 89 -0.77 -3.70 16.85
C ASP A 89 0.18 -3.12 15.77
N PRO A 90 0.29 -1.79 15.65
CA PRO A 90 1.12 -1.16 14.62
C PRO A 90 2.64 -1.42 14.77
N GLU A 91 3.10 -1.81 15.97
CA GLU A 91 4.53 -2.01 16.24
C GLU A 91 4.96 -3.45 15.97
N THR A 92 4.13 -4.40 16.39
CA THR A 92 4.41 -5.84 16.21
C THR A 92 3.85 -6.39 14.90
N GLU A 93 2.95 -5.66 14.24
CA GLU A 93 2.21 -6.10 13.05
C GLU A 93 1.35 -7.36 13.31
N GLU A 94 1.08 -7.68 14.58
CA GLU A 94 0.26 -8.81 15.02
C GLU A 94 -1.17 -8.38 15.38
N PRO A 95 -2.15 -9.30 15.33
CA PRO A 95 -3.51 -9.04 15.77
C PRO A 95 -3.57 -8.53 17.21
N TYR A 96 -4.23 -7.39 17.44
CA TYR A 96 -4.45 -6.88 18.78
C TYR A 96 -5.47 -7.75 19.52
N ARG A 97 -5.07 -8.28 20.68
CA ARG A 97 -5.90 -9.09 21.56
C ARG A 97 -6.24 -8.32 22.83
N ASP A 98 -7.50 -8.36 23.23
CA ASP A 98 -7.97 -7.73 24.47
C ASP A 98 -7.32 -8.45 25.68
N PRO A 99 -6.57 -7.74 26.55
CA PRO A 99 -5.91 -8.33 27.71
C PRO A 99 -6.85 -9.04 28.69
N LYS A 100 -8.15 -8.69 28.72
CA LYS A 100 -9.13 -9.30 29.62
C LYS A 100 -9.69 -10.61 29.08
N THR A 101 -9.87 -10.73 27.78
CA THR A 101 -10.55 -11.88 27.15
C THR A 101 -9.59 -12.80 26.39
N GLY A 102 -8.46 -12.27 25.93
CA GLY A 102 -7.49 -12.95 25.06
C GLY A 102 -7.91 -13.01 23.59
N PHE A 103 -9.09 -12.51 23.23
CA PHE A 103 -9.64 -12.55 21.88
C PHE A 103 -9.26 -11.30 21.07
N CYS A 104 -9.24 -11.43 19.74
CA CYS A 104 -9.04 -10.32 18.83
C CYS A 104 -10.24 -9.36 18.85
N VAL A 105 -9.96 -8.07 18.66
CA VAL A 105 -10.99 -7.02 18.64
C VAL A 105 -11.29 -6.60 17.20
N LYS A 106 -12.58 -6.51 16.83
CA LYS A 106 -12.98 -5.97 15.51
C LYS A 106 -12.61 -4.49 15.39
N SER A 107 -12.17 -4.07 14.21
CA SER A 107 -11.94 -2.64 13.94
C SER A 107 -13.25 -1.86 13.90
N GLY A 108 -13.22 -0.63 14.43
CA GLY A 108 -14.35 0.29 14.34
C GLY A 108 -14.54 0.86 12.93
N LEU A 109 -15.69 1.48 12.69
CA LEU A 109 -15.91 2.26 11.47
C LEU A 109 -14.99 3.49 11.45
N GLY A 110 -14.29 3.68 10.34
CA GLY A 110 -13.26 4.71 10.16
C GLY A 110 -11.88 4.33 10.72
N GLU A 111 -11.74 3.13 11.30
CA GLU A 111 -10.45 2.61 11.76
C GLU A 111 -9.92 1.58 10.77
N ALA A 112 -8.63 1.66 10.44
CA ALA A 112 -7.97 0.64 9.64
C ALA A 112 -7.84 -0.67 10.44
N GLY A 113 -7.93 -1.81 9.76
CA GLY A 113 -7.68 -3.11 10.37
C GLY A 113 -7.37 -4.21 9.35
N GLU A 114 -6.81 -5.31 9.83
CA GLU A 114 -6.45 -6.45 9.02
C GLU A 114 -7.68 -7.26 8.61
N VAL A 115 -7.75 -7.60 7.33
CA VAL A 115 -8.74 -8.54 6.82
C VAL A 115 -8.35 -9.96 7.22
N ILE A 116 -9.31 -10.70 7.77
CA ILE A 116 -9.18 -12.12 8.09
C ILE A 116 -10.34 -12.90 7.49
N GLY A 117 -10.06 -14.11 7.02
CA GLY A 117 -11.05 -15.04 6.46
C GLY A 117 -11.25 -16.27 7.34
N ARG A 118 -12.49 -16.65 7.65
CA ARG A 118 -12.82 -17.79 8.52
C ARG A 118 -12.44 -19.11 7.87
N VAL A 119 -11.67 -19.93 8.58
CA VAL A 119 -11.38 -21.31 8.18
C VAL A 119 -12.51 -22.21 8.68
N LYS A 120 -13.38 -22.66 7.76
CA LYS A 120 -14.44 -23.63 8.08
C LYS A 120 -13.95 -25.08 8.02
N ASN A 121 -13.07 -25.36 7.06
CA ASN A 121 -12.44 -26.64 6.89
C ASN A 121 -10.98 -26.41 6.47
N ARG A 122 -10.05 -26.93 7.27
CA ARG A 122 -8.62 -26.81 7.04
C ARG A 122 -8.17 -27.56 5.79
N ASP A 123 -8.81 -28.68 5.45
CA ASP A 123 -8.48 -29.50 4.27
C ASP A 123 -8.77 -28.77 2.95
N LEU A 124 -9.56 -27.70 3.00
CA LEU A 124 -9.88 -26.86 1.86
C LEU A 124 -8.96 -25.62 1.74
N LEU A 125 -8.02 -25.46 2.67
CA LEU A 125 -7.05 -24.38 2.59
C LEU A 125 -6.00 -24.67 1.51
N THR A 126 -5.65 -23.62 0.78
CA THR A 126 -4.47 -23.67 -0.08
C THR A 126 -3.23 -23.48 0.78
N GLU A 127 -2.47 -24.56 0.97
CA GLU A 127 -1.23 -24.56 1.75
C GLU A 127 -0.01 -24.25 0.86
N TYR A 128 1.05 -23.69 1.46
CA TYR A 128 2.32 -23.56 0.77
C TYR A 128 2.98 -24.94 0.61
N LEU A 129 3.21 -25.33 -0.65
CA LEU A 129 3.80 -26.63 -0.99
C LEU A 129 5.14 -26.82 -0.26
N GLY A 130 5.21 -27.84 0.60
CA GLY A 130 6.42 -28.18 1.37
C GLY A 130 6.82 -27.17 2.46
N ASN A 131 5.96 -26.20 2.81
CA ASN A 131 6.27 -25.17 3.81
C ASN A 131 5.14 -24.97 4.82
N LEU A 132 4.95 -25.99 5.67
CA LEU A 132 3.95 -25.97 6.75
C LEU A 132 4.14 -24.78 7.70
N SER A 133 5.38 -24.37 7.98
CA SER A 133 5.63 -23.21 8.86
C SER A 133 5.06 -21.91 8.27
N ALA A 134 5.16 -21.71 6.95
CA ALA A 134 4.57 -20.55 6.31
C ALA A 134 3.04 -20.60 6.29
N THR A 135 2.44 -21.79 6.12
CA THR A 135 0.99 -21.99 6.21
C THR A 135 0.49 -21.66 7.62
N GLU A 136 1.11 -22.23 8.66
CA GLU A 136 0.70 -22.01 10.05
C GLU A 136 0.86 -20.56 10.49
N LYS A 137 1.90 -19.86 10.02
CA LYS A 137 2.09 -18.42 10.31
C LYS A 137 0.94 -17.54 9.81
N LYS A 138 0.20 -17.97 8.79
CA LYS A 138 -0.98 -17.24 8.29
C LYS A 138 -2.24 -17.58 9.05
N LEU A 139 -2.25 -18.64 9.86
CA LEU A 139 -3.42 -19.04 10.63
C LEU A 139 -3.36 -18.42 12.02
N ILE A 140 -4.52 -17.93 12.46
CA ILE A 140 -4.72 -17.44 13.82
C ILE A 140 -5.91 -18.18 14.41
N THR A 141 -5.78 -18.57 15.67
CA THR A 141 -6.85 -19.25 16.43
C THR A 141 -7.36 -18.35 17.54
N ASP A 142 -8.50 -18.74 18.12
CA ASP A 142 -9.08 -18.07 19.28
C ASP A 142 -9.25 -16.57 19.02
N VAL A 143 -9.84 -16.24 17.88
CA VAL A 143 -10.02 -14.87 17.38
C VAL A 143 -11.23 -14.22 18.03
N PHE A 144 -12.42 -14.85 17.96
CA PHE A 144 -13.62 -14.32 18.60
C PHE A 144 -14.17 -15.25 19.68
N VAL A 145 -13.93 -16.55 19.54
CA VAL A 145 -14.26 -17.58 20.52
C VAL A 145 -13.17 -18.63 20.55
N ARG A 146 -13.07 -19.38 21.65
CA ARG A 146 -12.07 -20.44 21.76
C ARG A 146 -12.26 -21.50 20.67
N GLY A 147 -11.19 -21.86 19.98
CA GLY A 147 -11.14 -22.88 18.94
C GLY A 147 -11.58 -22.44 17.55
N ASP A 148 -12.05 -21.21 17.35
CA ASP A 148 -12.23 -20.69 16.00
C ASP A 148 -10.87 -20.46 15.32
N GLN A 149 -10.85 -20.53 13.99
CA GLN A 149 -9.63 -20.36 13.20
C GLN A 149 -9.91 -19.45 12.01
N PHE A 150 -8.95 -18.56 11.75
CA PHE A 150 -8.99 -17.61 10.66
C PHE A 150 -7.64 -17.57 9.96
N GLN A 151 -7.67 -17.21 8.68
CA GLN A 151 -6.50 -16.93 7.89
C GLN A 151 -6.29 -15.41 7.80
N ARG A 152 -5.08 -14.98 8.09
CA ARG A 152 -4.59 -13.60 7.91
C ARG A 152 -4.37 -13.31 6.44
N MET A 153 -4.98 -12.23 5.95
CA MET A 153 -4.80 -11.80 4.56
C MET A 153 -3.56 -10.93 4.40
N GLY A 154 -3.10 -10.24 5.45
CA GLY A 154 -1.96 -9.33 5.39
C GLY A 154 -2.27 -7.98 4.73
N ASP A 155 -3.54 -7.68 4.44
CA ASP A 155 -3.99 -6.40 3.91
C ASP A 155 -4.85 -5.67 4.96
N LEU A 156 -4.61 -4.38 5.09
CA LEU A 156 -5.36 -3.45 5.91
C LEU A 156 -6.45 -2.77 5.08
N VAL A 157 -7.65 -2.72 5.61
CA VAL A 157 -8.80 -2.03 5.01
C VAL A 157 -9.44 -1.09 6.00
N LEU A 158 -10.09 -0.06 5.49
CA LEU A 158 -10.88 0.89 6.27
C LEU A 158 -12.33 0.79 5.82
N GLN A 159 -13.23 0.52 6.77
CA GLN A 159 -14.67 0.59 6.54
C GLN A 159 -15.18 1.95 6.96
N ASP A 160 -15.68 2.76 6.03
CA ASP A 160 -16.22 4.07 6.35
C ASP A 160 -17.65 4.00 6.91
N ARG A 161 -18.16 5.15 7.34
CA ARG A 161 -19.51 5.25 7.92
C ARG A 161 -20.62 5.12 6.88
N ASP A 162 -20.33 5.38 5.62
CA ASP A 162 -21.26 5.25 4.50
C ASP A 162 -21.40 3.79 4.05
N GLY A 163 -20.52 2.90 4.54
CA GLY A 163 -20.53 1.47 4.29
C GLY A 163 -19.57 1.05 3.19
N TRP A 164 -18.72 1.93 2.68
CA TRP A 164 -17.68 1.55 1.72
C TRP A 164 -16.46 0.96 2.42
N VAL A 165 -15.88 -0.04 1.79
CA VAL A 165 -14.61 -0.65 2.20
C VAL A 165 -13.52 -0.14 1.28
N HIS A 166 -12.49 0.47 1.85
CA HIS A 166 -11.35 1.02 1.14
C HIS A 166 -10.13 0.16 1.43
N PHE A 167 -9.33 -0.10 0.41
CA PHE A 167 -7.98 -0.62 0.63
C PHE A 167 -7.18 0.46 1.34
N HIS A 168 -6.56 0.13 2.46
CA HIS A 168 -5.74 1.09 3.19
C HIS A 168 -4.26 0.83 2.94
N ASP A 169 -3.76 -0.36 3.27
CA ASP A 169 -2.35 -0.69 3.06
C ASP A 169 -2.12 -2.21 3.14
N ARG A 170 -0.86 -2.63 3.01
CA ARG A 170 -0.39 -3.96 3.39
C ARG A 170 0.29 -3.95 4.74
N ILE A 171 0.12 -5.03 5.48
CA ILE A 171 0.92 -5.30 6.67
C ILE A 171 2.38 -5.43 6.26
N GLY A 172 3.24 -4.69 6.96
CA GLY A 172 4.65 -4.50 6.61
C GLY A 172 4.92 -3.35 5.64
N ASP A 173 3.89 -2.78 5.01
CA ASP A 173 4.00 -1.60 4.14
C ASP A 173 3.71 -0.27 4.87
N THR A 174 2.98 -0.31 5.99
CA THR A 174 2.87 0.82 6.91
C THR A 174 4.11 0.93 7.82
N PHE A 175 4.48 2.15 8.19
CA PHE A 175 5.51 2.39 9.20
C PHE A 175 5.14 3.56 10.12
N ARG A 176 5.61 3.51 11.37
CA ARG A 176 5.39 4.57 12.35
C ARG A 176 6.52 5.58 12.33
N TRP A 177 6.24 6.87 12.21
CA TRP A 177 7.23 7.95 12.28
C TRP A 177 6.81 9.00 13.30
N LYS A 178 7.62 9.18 14.36
CA LYS A 178 7.35 10.15 15.44
C LYS A 178 5.92 10.11 15.99
N GLY A 179 5.42 8.89 16.24
CA GLY A 179 4.07 8.67 16.77
C GLY A 179 2.97 8.53 15.72
N GLU A 180 3.18 9.00 14.49
CA GLU A 180 2.19 8.96 13.39
C GLU A 180 2.33 7.71 12.53
N ASN A 181 1.20 7.18 12.04
CA ASN A 181 1.19 6.08 11.08
C ASN A 181 1.30 6.62 9.66
N VAL A 182 2.22 6.06 8.88
CA VAL A 182 2.46 6.45 7.48
C VAL A 182 2.32 5.22 6.60
N SER A 183 1.37 5.28 5.66
CA SER A 183 1.23 4.25 4.63
C SER A 183 2.25 4.47 3.51
N ALA A 184 3.11 3.48 3.25
CA ALA A 184 4.03 3.58 2.11
C ALA A 184 3.27 3.60 0.78
N GLY A 185 2.18 2.84 0.67
CA GLY A 185 1.33 2.81 -0.52
C GLY A 185 0.70 4.16 -0.84
N GLU A 186 0.12 4.82 0.16
CA GLU A 186 -0.49 6.15 0.01
C GLU A 186 0.55 7.20 -0.41
N VAL A 187 1.70 7.25 0.28
CA VAL A 187 2.79 8.18 -0.07
C VAL A 187 3.29 7.91 -1.49
N ARG A 188 3.42 6.64 -1.89
CA ARG A 188 3.79 6.26 -3.26
C ARG A 188 2.77 6.76 -4.26
N ASP A 189 1.47 6.60 -4.00
CA ASP A 189 0.43 7.03 -4.93
C ASP A 189 0.42 8.57 -5.10
N HIS A 190 0.70 9.33 -4.04
CA HIS A 190 0.93 10.78 -4.13
C HIS A 190 2.19 11.16 -4.93
N ILE A 191 3.26 10.36 -4.86
CA ILE A 191 4.46 10.57 -5.68
C ILE A 191 4.19 10.20 -7.14
N ALA A 192 3.47 9.10 -7.40
CA ALA A 192 3.22 8.57 -8.73
C ALA A 192 2.32 9.45 -9.61
N VAL A 193 1.52 10.35 -9.02
CA VAL A 193 0.71 11.32 -9.78
C VAL A 193 1.50 12.56 -10.22
N LEU A 194 2.77 12.69 -9.82
CA LEU A 194 3.60 13.81 -10.23
C LEU A 194 4.09 13.62 -11.69
N PRO A 195 4.09 14.68 -12.53
CA PRO A 195 4.28 14.55 -13.97
C PRO A 195 5.68 14.08 -14.41
N ASP A 196 6.69 14.25 -13.56
CA ASP A 196 8.08 13.88 -13.87
C ASP A 196 8.47 12.49 -13.31
N VAL A 197 7.55 11.79 -12.65
CA VAL A 197 7.79 10.48 -12.02
C VAL A 197 7.42 9.36 -12.99
N GLU A 198 8.37 8.46 -13.24
CA GLU A 198 8.14 7.23 -13.98
C GLU A 198 7.67 6.10 -13.05
N ASP A 199 8.39 5.88 -11.95
CA ASP A 199 8.06 4.88 -10.94
C ASP A 199 8.58 5.30 -9.56
N ALA A 200 7.98 4.77 -8.50
CA ALA A 200 8.36 5.05 -7.13
C ALA A 200 8.12 3.87 -6.20
N VAL A 201 9.03 3.69 -5.24
CA VAL A 201 8.92 2.74 -4.12
C VAL A 201 9.11 3.49 -2.81
N VAL A 202 8.19 3.33 -1.87
CA VAL A 202 8.25 3.95 -0.54
C VAL A 202 8.41 2.88 0.52
N TYR A 203 9.20 3.18 1.55
CA TYR A 203 9.51 2.25 2.63
C TYR A 203 9.97 2.99 3.90
N GLY A 204 9.83 2.34 5.05
CA GLY A 204 10.33 2.87 6.32
C GLY A 204 11.76 2.39 6.62
N VAL A 205 12.65 3.31 6.97
CA VAL A 205 14.04 3.05 7.35
C VAL A 205 14.20 3.23 8.86
N LYS A 206 14.67 2.21 9.58
CA LYS A 206 14.95 2.35 11.01
C LYS A 206 16.24 3.15 11.20
N LEU A 207 16.14 4.30 11.88
CA LEU A 207 17.28 5.12 12.27
C LEU A 207 17.48 4.99 13.78
N GLN A 208 18.71 4.73 14.23
CA GLN A 208 18.99 4.41 15.64
C GLN A 208 18.65 5.56 16.59
N ALA A 209 18.89 6.80 16.17
CA ALA A 209 18.69 7.99 17.00
C ALA A 209 17.27 8.58 16.94
N TYR A 210 16.33 7.97 16.19
CA TYR A 210 14.97 8.48 16.06
C TYR A 210 13.94 7.41 16.41
N ASP A 211 12.82 7.87 16.96
CA ASP A 211 11.68 7.02 17.24
C ASP A 211 10.91 6.66 15.96
N GLY A 212 10.49 5.40 15.87
CA GLY A 212 9.87 4.84 14.66
C GLY A 212 10.86 4.55 13.52
N LYS A 213 10.34 4.55 12.28
CA LYS A 213 11.05 4.37 11.01
C LYS A 213 10.85 5.63 10.16
N ALA A 214 11.94 6.24 9.68
CA ALA A 214 11.87 7.39 8.80
C ALA A 214 11.36 6.99 7.42
N GLY A 215 10.42 7.74 6.85
CA GLY A 215 9.95 7.48 5.49
C GLY A 215 11.06 7.72 4.47
N ALA A 216 11.24 6.76 3.57
CA ALA A 216 12.16 6.83 2.45
C ALA A 216 11.44 6.54 1.13
N ALA A 217 11.88 7.20 0.05
CA ALA A 217 11.37 6.95 -1.29
C ALA A 217 12.52 6.73 -2.28
N ALA A 218 12.44 5.66 -3.08
CA ALA A 218 13.22 5.49 -4.30
C ALA A 218 12.35 5.94 -5.49
N ILE A 219 12.85 6.83 -6.34
CA ILE A 219 12.09 7.45 -7.43
C ILE A 219 12.90 7.35 -8.72
N THR A 220 12.24 6.92 -9.79
CA THR A 220 12.74 6.99 -11.16
C THR A 220 12.06 8.16 -11.86
N LEU A 221 12.85 9.02 -12.52
CA LEU A 221 12.36 10.23 -13.20
C LEU A 221 12.40 10.07 -14.71
N LEU A 222 11.35 10.54 -15.39
CA LEU A 222 11.24 10.50 -16.86
C LEU A 222 12.32 11.34 -17.56
N ASN A 223 12.62 12.53 -17.01
CA ASN A 223 13.50 13.52 -17.63
C ASN A 223 14.93 13.54 -17.04
N HIS A 224 15.23 12.65 -16.07
CA HIS A 224 16.49 12.60 -15.31
C HIS A 224 16.99 13.92 -14.69
N ASP A 225 16.17 14.99 -14.63
CA ASP A 225 16.48 16.26 -13.98
C ASP A 225 16.08 16.22 -12.49
N ASP A 226 16.94 15.61 -11.68
CA ASP A 226 16.72 15.42 -10.25
C ASP A 226 16.74 16.74 -9.47
N VAL A 227 17.64 17.67 -9.83
CA VAL A 227 17.82 18.93 -9.08
C VAL A 227 16.55 19.79 -9.15
N ARG A 228 15.95 19.93 -10.33
CA ARG A 228 14.69 20.66 -10.49
C ARG A 228 13.55 19.96 -9.74
N PHE A 229 13.44 18.64 -9.90
CA PHE A 229 12.39 17.83 -9.29
C PHE A 229 12.42 17.96 -7.75
N MET A 230 13.59 17.78 -7.14
CA MET A 230 13.73 17.79 -5.68
C MET A 230 13.44 19.16 -5.04
N LYS A 231 13.75 20.27 -5.72
CA LYS A 231 13.36 21.63 -5.26
C LYS A 231 11.84 21.80 -5.14
N GLY A 232 11.08 21.16 -6.03
CA GLY A 232 9.62 21.24 -6.06
C GLY A 232 8.89 20.16 -5.27
N LEU A 233 9.56 19.04 -4.96
CA LEU A 233 8.92 17.81 -4.47
C LEU A 233 8.02 18.02 -3.25
N CYS A 234 8.52 18.68 -2.20
CA CYS A 234 7.74 18.91 -0.97
C CYS A 234 6.48 19.74 -1.25
N ALA A 235 6.61 20.81 -2.04
CA ALA A 235 5.46 21.66 -2.40
C ALA A 235 4.45 20.89 -3.27
N SER A 236 4.93 20.05 -4.19
CA SER A 236 4.08 19.22 -5.04
C SER A 236 3.31 18.16 -4.24
N LEU A 237 3.96 17.46 -3.31
CA LEU A 237 3.30 16.47 -2.44
C LEU A 237 2.28 17.11 -1.49
N ARG A 238 2.56 18.31 -0.97
CA ARG A 238 1.57 19.03 -0.18
C ARG A 238 0.34 19.43 -1.00
N LYS A 239 0.53 19.79 -2.28
CA LYS A 239 -0.58 20.11 -3.20
C LYS A 239 -1.45 18.90 -3.52
N THR A 240 -0.91 17.68 -3.47
CA THR A 240 -1.70 16.46 -3.63
C THR A 240 -2.51 16.10 -2.38
N GLY A 241 -2.32 16.82 -1.27
CA GLY A 241 -3.00 16.56 0.00
C GLY A 241 -2.20 15.73 1.00
N LEU A 242 -0.95 15.35 0.68
CA LEU A 242 -0.13 14.54 1.59
C LEU A 242 0.29 15.39 2.82
N PRO A 243 0.03 14.91 4.05
CA PRO A 243 0.38 15.65 5.26
C PRO A 243 1.90 15.69 5.49
N LEU A 244 2.38 16.75 6.15
CA LEU A 244 3.81 17.00 6.32
C LEU A 244 4.55 15.85 7.03
N TYR A 245 3.91 15.15 7.98
CA TYR A 245 4.54 14.03 8.69
C TYR A 245 4.81 12.83 7.78
N ALA A 246 3.99 12.62 6.74
CA ALA A 246 4.08 11.51 5.78
C ALA A 246 5.05 11.77 4.62
N ILE A 247 5.53 13.02 4.46
CA ILE A 247 6.54 13.35 3.44
C ILE A 247 7.83 12.55 3.71
N PRO A 248 8.40 11.86 2.70
CA PRO A 248 9.66 11.13 2.84
C PRO A 248 10.78 12.03 3.36
N ARG A 249 11.53 11.51 4.35
CA ARG A 249 12.71 12.17 4.94
C ARG A 249 13.98 11.88 4.18
N LEU A 250 14.01 10.75 3.49
CA LEU A 250 15.12 10.31 2.65
C LEU A 250 14.58 10.02 1.25
N VAL A 251 15.28 10.51 0.22
CA VAL A 251 14.89 10.27 -1.17
C VAL A 251 16.12 9.80 -1.94
N ARG A 252 15.93 8.75 -2.73
CA ARG A 252 16.92 8.18 -3.63
C ARG A 252 16.39 8.30 -5.04
N ILE A 253 17.10 9.03 -5.90
CA ILE A 253 16.83 9.02 -7.34
C ILE A 253 17.64 7.89 -7.96
N THR A 254 16.95 6.98 -8.64
CA THR A 254 17.56 5.82 -9.28
C THR A 254 17.28 5.82 -10.78
N LYS A 255 18.07 5.06 -11.54
CA LYS A 255 17.93 4.97 -13.00
C LYS A 255 16.77 4.09 -13.42
N GLU A 256 16.55 3.01 -12.70
CA GLU A 256 15.47 2.07 -12.96
C GLU A 256 15.06 1.38 -11.66
N ILE A 257 13.77 1.12 -11.53
CA ILE A 257 13.24 0.19 -10.54
C ILE A 257 12.92 -1.07 -11.35
N SER A 258 13.61 -2.18 -11.07
CA SER A 258 13.57 -3.39 -11.91
C SER A 258 12.15 -3.82 -12.28
N THR A 259 11.80 -3.63 -13.56
CA THR A 259 10.48 -3.97 -14.09
C THR A 259 10.38 -5.47 -14.29
N GLY A 260 9.85 -6.19 -13.31
CA GLY A 260 9.72 -7.65 -13.35
C GLY A 260 9.73 -8.31 -11.98
N VAL A 261 10.16 -7.58 -10.94
CA VAL A 261 10.05 -8.02 -9.56
C VAL A 261 8.78 -7.45 -8.92
N THR A 262 8.15 -8.22 -8.05
CA THR A 262 7.00 -7.72 -7.28
C THR A 262 7.43 -6.53 -6.42
N PHE A 263 6.55 -5.56 -6.14
CA PHE A 263 6.86 -4.40 -5.26
C PHE A 263 7.56 -4.80 -3.96
N LYS A 264 7.23 -5.98 -3.42
CA LYS A 264 7.84 -6.55 -2.21
C LYS A 264 9.34 -6.82 -2.35
N GLN A 265 9.78 -7.30 -3.52
CA GLN A 265 11.19 -7.56 -3.82
C GLN A 265 11.96 -6.26 -4.00
N ALA A 266 11.43 -5.31 -4.79
CA ALA A 266 12.06 -4.00 -4.99
C ALA A 266 12.28 -3.26 -3.65
N LYS A 267 11.27 -3.25 -2.77
CA LYS A 267 11.39 -2.70 -1.42
C LYS A 267 12.48 -3.38 -0.60
N GLY A 268 12.55 -4.72 -0.64
CA GLY A 268 13.57 -5.48 0.05
C GLY A 268 14.99 -5.14 -0.41
N ASP A 269 15.17 -4.89 -1.70
CA ASP A 269 16.48 -4.50 -2.25
C ASP A 269 16.87 -3.08 -1.81
N PHE A 270 15.94 -2.13 -1.85
CA PHE A 270 16.21 -0.76 -1.37
C PHE A 270 16.43 -0.67 0.14
N LEU A 271 15.84 -1.57 0.94
CA LEU A 271 16.12 -1.67 2.37
C LEU A 271 17.54 -2.16 2.68
N ARG A 272 18.17 -2.91 1.76
CA ARG A 272 19.57 -3.36 1.90
C ARG A 272 20.58 -2.32 1.43
N LYS A 273 20.18 -1.36 0.60
CA LYS A 273 21.07 -0.29 0.13
C LYS A 273 21.40 0.69 1.26
N THR A 274 22.66 1.12 1.33
CA THR A 274 23.14 2.10 2.30
C THR A 274 22.82 3.53 1.84
N TRP A 275 22.74 4.46 2.80
CA TRP A 275 22.48 5.89 2.55
C TRP A 275 23.77 6.72 2.49
N THR A 276 24.88 6.09 2.10
CA THR A 276 26.20 6.72 1.94
C THR A 276 26.56 6.78 0.46
N GLU A 277 27.09 7.92 0.01
CA GLU A 277 27.62 8.05 -1.35
C GLU A 277 28.82 7.11 -1.53
N GLY A 278 28.80 6.28 -2.59
CA GLY A 278 29.95 5.48 -3.03
C GLY A 278 29.99 4.01 -2.60
N ASP A 279 29.04 3.52 -1.81
CA ASP A 279 29.01 2.11 -1.42
C ASP A 279 28.22 1.27 -2.45
N GLY A 280 28.95 0.73 -3.43
CA GLY A 280 28.45 -0.29 -4.36
C GLY A 280 27.90 0.22 -5.69
N GLY A 281 28.74 0.85 -6.53
CA GLY A 281 28.58 0.89 -8.00
C GLY A 281 27.34 1.58 -8.59
N ASP A 282 26.38 2.00 -7.78
CA ASP A 282 25.11 2.55 -8.23
C ASP A 282 25.20 4.07 -8.39
N ARG A 283 24.77 4.55 -9.57
CA ARG A 283 24.67 5.96 -9.94
C ARG A 283 23.46 6.65 -9.29
N ASP A 284 23.06 6.19 -8.12
CA ASP A 284 21.91 6.72 -7.39
C ASP A 284 22.30 8.06 -6.76
N VAL A 285 21.36 8.99 -6.78
CA VAL A 285 21.52 10.28 -6.12
C VAL A 285 20.71 10.30 -4.83
N LEU A 286 21.33 10.70 -3.72
CA LEU A 286 20.70 10.73 -2.41
C LEU A 286 20.34 12.15 -1.99
N TYR A 287 19.16 12.28 -1.37
CA TYR A 287 18.61 13.51 -0.83
C TYR A 287 18.01 13.26 0.56
N TRP A 288 17.97 14.30 1.38
CA TRP A 288 17.27 14.29 2.66
C TRP A 288 16.45 15.55 2.85
N PHE A 289 15.40 15.46 3.67
CA PHE A 289 14.53 16.59 4.00
C PHE A 289 14.98 17.24 5.31
N ASN A 290 15.39 18.50 5.25
CA ASN A 290 15.91 19.25 6.41
C ASN A 290 14.84 20.05 7.17
N GLY A 291 13.56 19.84 6.85
CA GLY A 291 12.42 20.59 7.39
C GLY A 291 11.91 21.71 6.48
N ASN A 292 12.78 22.31 5.65
CA ASN A 292 12.42 23.39 4.72
C ASN A 292 12.41 22.92 3.26
N GLY A 293 13.28 21.98 2.90
CA GLY A 293 13.41 21.47 1.54
C GLY A 293 14.27 20.22 1.47
N PHE A 294 14.41 19.69 0.25
CA PHE A 294 15.30 18.58 -0.03
C PHE A 294 16.68 19.07 -0.43
N GLU A 295 17.71 18.52 0.21
CA GLU A 295 19.12 18.82 -0.06
C GLU A 295 19.88 17.52 -0.32
N ARG A 296 20.99 17.59 -1.07
CA ARG A 296 21.84 16.43 -1.35
C ARG A 296 22.34 15.83 -0.03
N LEU A 297 22.23 14.50 0.07
CA LEU A 297 22.69 13.76 1.24
C LEU A 297 24.18 13.40 1.06
N THR A 298 25.06 14.23 1.60
CA THR A 298 26.50 13.96 1.65
C THR A 298 26.88 13.27 2.97
N ALA A 299 28.16 12.97 3.18
CA ALA A 299 28.65 12.30 4.39
C ALA A 299 28.34 13.08 5.69
N ASP A 300 28.46 14.40 5.70
CA ASP A 300 28.28 15.20 6.92
C ASP A 300 26.82 15.24 7.40
N PRO A 301 25.80 15.52 6.55
CA PRO A 301 24.41 15.42 6.96
C PRO A 301 24.01 13.99 7.35
N TRP A 302 24.54 12.97 6.67
CA TRP A 302 24.29 11.57 7.05
C TRP A 302 24.85 11.26 8.44
N ALA A 303 26.06 11.72 8.77
CA ALA A 303 26.64 11.59 10.11
C ALA A 303 25.77 12.32 11.15
N ALA A 304 25.23 13.49 10.82
CA ALA A 304 24.33 14.23 11.71
C ALA A 304 22.99 13.52 11.94
N ILE A 305 22.45 12.85 10.92
CA ILE A 305 21.24 12.02 11.00
C ILE A 305 21.51 10.80 11.90
N THR A 306 22.59 10.05 11.67
CA THR A 306 22.84 8.82 12.43
C THR A 306 22.98 9.06 13.93
N VAL A 307 23.51 10.22 14.34
CA VAL A 307 23.65 10.62 15.75
C VAL A 307 22.48 11.47 16.29
N GLY A 308 21.42 11.69 15.50
CA GLY A 308 20.19 12.38 15.94
C GLY A 308 20.29 13.91 16.06
N ARG A 309 21.32 14.54 15.50
CA ARG A 309 21.48 16.01 15.51
C ARG A 309 20.69 16.71 14.41
N ALA A 310 20.36 15.99 13.34
CA ALA A 310 19.57 16.53 12.24
C ALA A 310 18.07 16.62 12.62
N LYS A 311 17.40 17.69 12.17
CA LYS A 311 15.93 17.78 12.26
C LYS A 311 15.33 17.10 11.02
N LEU A 312 14.92 15.85 11.20
CA LEU A 312 14.08 15.10 10.26
C LEU A 312 12.60 15.36 10.53
#